data_AF-A0A2G1X1E5-F1
#
_entry.id   AF-A0A2G1X1E5-F1
#
_cell.length_a   1.000
_cell.length_b   1.000
_cell.length_c   1.000
_cell.angle_alpha   90.00
_cell.angle_beta   90.00
_cell.angle_gamma   90.00
#
_symmetry.space_group_name_H-M   'P 1'
#
loop_
_entity.id
_entity.type
_entity.pdbx_description
1 polymer ?
#
loop_
_entity_poly.entity_id
_entity_poly.type
_entity_poly.pdbx_seq_one_letter_code
_entity_poly.pdbx_strand_id
1 'polypeptide(L)'
;SGHTVEELTDRLADMKTQIRDWENEFGIESPNQLRGTLADESLDADEENRRREIAREWEHLQRRIQIVGFAIREWDFLAPTTEPAEASS
;
A
#
# COMPACT_ATOMS: atom_id res chain seq x y z
N SER A 1 -9.32 18.82 5.18
CA SER A 1 -10.18 18.11 4.20
C SER A 1 -10.21 16.67 4.62
N GLY A 2 -11.38 16.16 5.05
CA GLY A 2 -11.52 14.74 5.38
C GLY A 2 -11.39 13.92 4.10
N HIS A 3 -10.67 12.80 4.17
CA HIS A 3 -10.69 11.81 3.10
C HIS A 3 -12.06 11.11 3.12
N THR A 4 -12.64 10.74 1.97
CA THR A 4 -13.84 9.88 1.98
C THR A 4 -13.47 8.40 1.99
N VAL A 5 -14.43 7.52 2.33
CA VAL A 5 -14.21 6.06 2.27
C VAL A 5 -13.93 5.59 0.85
N GLU A 6 -14.52 6.24 -0.16
CA GLU A 6 -14.24 5.97 -1.58
C GLU A 6 -12.80 6.32 -1.93
N GLU A 7 -12.30 7.51 -1.56
CA GLU A 7 -10.91 7.91 -1.82
C GLU A 7 -9.89 6.97 -1.16
N LEU A 8 -10.20 6.46 0.04
CA LEU A 8 -9.36 5.46 0.70
C LEU A 8 -9.41 4.12 -0.02
N THR A 9 -10.57 3.73 -0.56
CA THR A 9 -10.75 2.49 -1.32
C THR A 9 -10.00 2.53 -2.65
N ASP A 10 -10.08 3.64 -3.37
CA ASP A 10 -9.33 3.86 -4.61
C ASP A 10 -7.82 3.80 -4.35
N ARG A 11 -7.36 4.50 -3.31
CA ARG A 11 -5.96 4.45 -2.89
C ARG A 11 -5.51 3.04 -2.52
N LEU A 12 -6.37 2.26 -1.87
CA LEU A 12 -6.09 0.87 -1.55
C LEU A 12 -5.93 0.02 -2.82
N ALA A 13 -6.77 0.26 -3.84
CA ALA A 13 -6.68 -0.43 -5.12
C ALA A 13 -5.36 -0.10 -5.84
N ASP A 14 -4.97 1.18 -5.87
CA ASP A 14 -3.71 1.62 -6.49
C ASP A 14 -2.48 0.94 -5.86
N MET A 15 -2.40 0.92 -4.53
CA MET A 15 -1.29 0.25 -3.84
C MET A 15 -1.22 -1.26 -4.15
N LYS A 16 -2.38 -1.92 -4.26
CA LYS A 16 -2.45 -3.34 -4.64
C LYS A 16 -2.07 -3.57 -6.10
N THR A 17 -2.38 -2.64 -6.98
CA THR A 17 -1.98 -2.72 -8.40
C THR A 17 -0.46 -2.58 -8.51
N GLN A 18 0.14 -1.59 -7.84
CA GLN A 18 1.59 -1.40 -7.86
C GLN A 18 2.37 -2.63 -7.36
N ILE A 19 1.88 -3.30 -6.31
CA ILE A 19 2.46 -4.56 -5.85
C ILE A 19 2.36 -5.64 -6.92
N ARG A 20 1.19 -5.83 -7.54
CA ARG A 20 0.99 -6.82 -8.61
C ARG A 20 1.87 -6.54 -9.82
N ASP A 21 2.12 -5.27 -10.14
CA ASP A 21 3.01 -4.88 -11.22
C ASP A 21 4.45 -5.33 -10.94
N TRP A 22 4.94 -5.15 -9.71
CA TRP A 22 6.25 -5.67 -9.30
C TRP A 22 6.30 -7.19 -9.22
N GLU A 23 5.23 -7.85 -8.77
CA GLU A 23 5.13 -9.33 -8.79
C GLU A 23 5.30 -9.88 -10.20
N ASN A 24 4.61 -9.27 -11.18
CA ASN A 24 4.68 -9.65 -12.58
C ASN A 24 6.02 -9.28 -13.23
N GLU A 25 6.57 -8.10 -12.93
CA GLU A 25 7.84 -7.63 -13.49
C GLU A 25 8.99 -8.57 -13.14
N PHE A 26 9.07 -8.99 -11.88
CA PHE A 26 10.20 -9.76 -11.37
C PHE A 26 9.89 -11.26 -11.22
N GLY A 27 8.65 -11.70 -11.43
CA GLY A 27 8.23 -13.10 -11.31
C GLY A 27 8.33 -13.65 -9.88
N ILE A 28 7.99 -12.81 -8.90
CA ILE A 28 8.13 -13.09 -7.46
C ILE A 28 6.88 -12.61 -6.71
N GLU A 29 6.76 -13.02 -5.46
CA GLU A 29 5.57 -12.80 -4.62
C GLU A 29 5.89 -12.02 -3.33
N SER A 30 7.15 -11.61 -3.13
CA SER A 30 7.53 -10.87 -1.92
C SER A 30 8.76 -9.99 -2.08
N PRO A 31 8.88 -8.91 -1.28
CA PRO A 31 10.07 -8.06 -1.25
C PRO A 31 11.34 -8.84 -0.84
N ASN A 32 11.22 -9.90 -0.04
CA ASN A 32 12.35 -10.74 0.33
C ASN A 32 12.84 -11.61 -0.83
N GLN A 33 11.93 -12.13 -1.66
CA GLN A 33 12.33 -12.80 -2.89
C GLN A 33 13.02 -11.82 -3.85
N LEU A 34 12.54 -10.57 -3.96
CA LEU A 34 13.22 -9.53 -4.75
C LEU A 34 14.65 -9.30 -4.27
N ARG A 35 14.86 -9.20 -2.95
CA ARG A 35 16.21 -9.09 -2.38
C ARG A 35 17.08 -10.31 -2.64
N GLY A 36 16.48 -11.50 -2.69
CA GLY A 36 17.17 -12.73 -3.07
C GLY A 36 17.78 -12.66 -4.47
N THR A 37 17.14 -11.93 -5.39
CA THR A 37 17.68 -11.75 -6.75
C THR A 37 18.95 -10.90 -6.81
N LEU A 38 19.31 -10.17 -5.73
CA LEU A 38 20.54 -9.39 -5.66
C LEU A 38 21.82 -10.26 -5.62
N ALA A 39 21.67 -11.56 -5.40
CA ALA A 39 22.79 -12.50 -5.46
C ALA A 39 23.16 -12.90 -6.91
N ASP A 40 22.40 -12.46 -7.90
CA ASP A 40 22.68 -12.70 -9.31
C ASP A 40 23.86 -11.84 -9.80
N GLU A 41 24.97 -12.49 -10.13
CA GLU A 41 26.21 -11.85 -10.59
C GLU A 41 26.08 -11.17 -11.96
N SER A 42 24.99 -11.40 -12.69
CA SER A 42 24.73 -10.75 -13.98
C SER A 42 24.12 -9.34 -13.86
N LEU A 43 23.74 -8.92 -12.64
CA LEU A 43 23.19 -7.60 -12.40
C LEU A 43 24.25 -6.51 -12.43
N ASP A 44 23.93 -5.40 -13.10
CA ASP A 44 24.67 -4.16 -12.93
C ASP A 44 24.24 -3.41 -11.66
N ALA A 45 25.06 -2.44 -11.26
CA ALA A 45 24.86 -1.68 -10.03
C ALA A 45 23.56 -0.85 -10.03
N ASP A 46 23.08 -0.40 -11.19
CA ASP A 46 21.87 0.40 -11.30
C ASP A 46 20.63 -0.48 -11.08
N GLU A 47 20.60 -1.67 -11.69
CA GLU A 47 19.52 -2.64 -11.49
C GLU A 47 19.53 -3.21 -10.06
N GLU A 48 20.70 -3.48 -9.47
CA GLU A 48 20.76 -3.83 -8.05
C GLU A 48 20.18 -2.73 -7.16
N ASN A 49 20.52 -1.47 -7.41
CA ASN A 49 20.00 -0.35 -6.62
C ASN A 49 18.49 -0.19 -6.80
N ARG A 50 17.99 -0.31 -8.03
CA ARG A 50 16.57 -0.29 -8.36
C ARG A 50 15.80 -1.38 -7.60
N ARG A 51 16.29 -2.62 -7.60
CA ARG A 51 15.66 -3.73 -6.86
C ARG A 51 15.66 -3.51 -5.35
N ARG A 52 16.73 -2.92 -4.78
CA ARG A 52 16.77 -2.54 -3.36
C ARG A 52 15.77 -1.46 -3.01
N GLU A 53 15.56 -0.48 -3.88
CA GLU A 53 14.55 0.56 -3.70
C GLU A 53 13.14 0.00 -3.77
N ILE A 54 12.81 -0.74 -4.84
CA ILE A 54 11.51 -1.40 -5.02
C ILE A 54 11.18 -2.31 -3.84
N ALA A 55 12.14 -3.11 -3.34
CA ALA A 55 11.90 -3.97 -2.18
C ALA A 55 11.55 -3.18 -0.90
N ARG A 56 12.12 -1.98 -0.72
CA ARG A 56 11.80 -1.10 0.42
C ARG A 56 10.42 -0.46 0.25
N GLU A 57 10.08 0.00 -0.95
CA GLU A 57 8.78 0.58 -1.26
C GLU A 57 7.66 -0.46 -1.13
N TRP A 58 7.88 -1.67 -1.64
CA TRP A 58 6.93 -2.77 -1.52
C TRP A 58 6.59 -3.09 -0.06
N GLU A 59 7.58 -3.20 0.82
CA GLU A 59 7.31 -3.36 2.25
C GLU A 59 6.48 -2.20 2.83
N HIS A 60 6.78 -0.97 2.40
CA HIS A 60 6.02 0.19 2.84
C HIS A 60 4.56 0.11 2.39
N LEU A 61 4.30 -0.27 1.13
CA LEU A 61 2.95 -0.46 0.61
C LEU A 61 2.20 -1.58 1.32
N GLN A 62 2.84 -2.71 1.61
CA GLN A 62 2.22 -3.81 2.36
C GLN A 62 1.72 -3.34 3.73
N ARG A 63 2.54 -2.59 4.49
CA ARG A 63 2.13 -2.01 5.77
C ARG A 63 0.98 -1.03 5.61
N ARG A 64 1.05 -0.18 4.59
CA ARG A 64 0.02 0.84 4.32
C ARG A 64 -1.31 0.24 3.90
N ILE A 65 -1.30 -0.84 3.13
CA ILE A 65 -2.47 -1.62 2.76
C ILE A 65 -3.19 -2.15 4.02
N GLN A 66 -2.45 -2.64 5.01
CA GLN A 66 -3.05 -3.10 6.27
C GLN A 66 -3.74 -1.95 7.02
N ILE A 67 -3.09 -0.79 7.11
CA ILE A 67 -3.62 0.40 7.82
C ILE A 67 -4.85 0.94 7.10
N VAL A 68 -4.77 1.16 5.78
CA VAL A 68 -5.89 1.70 5.00
C VAL A 68 -7.05 0.71 4.95
N GLY A 69 -6.76 -0.58 4.78
CA GLY A 69 -7.78 -1.63 4.83
C GLY A 69 -8.49 -1.71 6.19
N PHE A 70 -7.78 -1.45 7.28
CA PHE A 70 -8.39 -1.31 8.61
C PHE A 70 -9.28 -0.06 8.69
N ALA A 71 -8.79 1.10 8.27
CA ALA A 71 -9.56 2.35 8.30
C ALA A 71 -10.86 2.29 7.49
N ILE A 72 -10.86 1.59 6.35
CA ILE A 72 -12.07 1.37 5.54
C ILE A 72 -13.06 0.44 6.26
N ARG A 73 -12.59 -0.66 6.87
CA ARG A 73 -13.48 -1.60 7.59
C ARG A 73 -14.15 -0.95 8.80
N GLU A 74 -13.42 -0.11 9.52
CA GLU A 74 -13.89 0.57 10.72
C GLU A 74 -14.46 1.96 10.43
N TRP A 75 -14.75 2.27 9.17
CA TRP A 75 -15.12 3.63 8.75
C TRP A 75 -16.32 4.18 9.53
N ASP A 76 -17.41 3.41 9.65
CA ASP A 76 -18.62 3.82 10.38
C ASP A 76 -18.37 4.08 11.87
N PHE A 77 -17.35 3.45 12.44
CA PHE A 77 -16.92 3.67 13.83
C PHE A 77 -16.00 4.90 13.97
N LEU A 78 -15.09 5.09 13.00
CA LEU A 78 -14.10 6.18 13.00
C LEU A 78 -14.68 7.53 12.58
N ALA A 79 -15.72 7.51 11.74
CA ALA A 79 -16.48 8.65 11.31
C ALA A 79 -17.88 8.61 11.95
N PRO A 80 -18.01 8.81 13.28
CA PRO A 80 -19.32 9.00 13.86
C PRO A 80 -19.95 10.18 13.14
N THR A 81 -21.12 9.94 12.55
CA THR A 81 -21.89 10.97 11.90
C THR A 81 -21.96 12.12 12.88
N THR A 82 -21.42 13.28 12.52
CA THR A 82 -21.69 14.52 13.25
C THR A 82 -23.18 14.76 13.11
N GLU A 83 -23.98 14.13 13.96
CA GLU A 83 -25.36 14.50 14.18
C GLU A 83 -25.30 15.97 14.62
N PRO A 84 -25.90 16.91 13.86
CA PRO A 84 -26.07 18.23 14.41
C PRO A 84 -26.93 18.02 15.64
N ALA A 85 -26.41 18.36 16.82
CA ALA A 85 -27.24 18.47 18.00
C ALA A 85 -28.34 19.47 17.64
N GLU A 86 -29.52 18.96 17.28
CA GLU A 86 -30.73 19.75 17.21
C GLU A 86 -30.98 20.22 18.64
N ALA A 87 -30.43 21.39 18.93
CA ALA A 87 -30.71 22.14 20.12
C ALA A 87 -32.20 22.49 20.07
N SER A 88 -33.00 21.57 20.64
CA SER A 88 -34.36 21.84 21.06
C SER A 88 -34.32 22.93 22.12
N SER A 89 -34.74 24.15 21.78
CA SER A 89 -35.59 25.06 22.58
C SER A 89 -35.75 26.42 21.89
#